data_AF-D2CX58-F1
#
_entry.id   AF-D2CX58-F1
#
_cell.length_a   1.000
_cell.length_b   1.000
_cell.length_c   1.000
_cell.angle_alpha   90.00
_cell.angle_beta   90.00
_cell.angle_gamma   90.00
#
_symmetry.space_group_name_H-M   'P 1'
#
loop_
_entity.id
_entity.type
_entity.pdbx_description
1 polymer ?
#
loop_
_entity_poly.entity_id
_entity_poly.type
_entity_poly.pdbx_seq_one_letter_code
_entity_poly.pdbx_strand_id
1 'polypeptide(L)'
;LASTVFFFVERDRVSAKWKTSLTVSGLVTGIAFWHYMYMRGVLIGDSPTVFRYIDWLLTVPLLICESYLILAAANVAGSLFKKLLVGSLVMLVFGYIGEAGIMAAWPAFIIGCLAWVYMIYELWAGEGKSACNTASPAVQSAHNTMMYIIVFGWAI
;
A
#
# COMPACT_ATOMS: atom_id res chain seq x y z
N LEU A 1 -6.40 13.58 -8.65
CA LEU A 1 -6.73 13.86 -10.07
C LEU A 1 -5.50 14.00 -10.96
N ALA A 2 -4.60 14.96 -10.71
CA ALA A 2 -3.42 15.15 -11.57
C ALA A 2 -2.60 13.85 -11.77
N SER A 3 -2.19 13.19 -10.68
CA SER A 3 -1.47 11.91 -10.75
C SER A 3 -2.28 10.79 -11.40
N THR A 4 -3.60 10.77 -11.17
CA THR A 4 -4.53 9.81 -11.80
C THR A 4 -4.46 9.91 -13.32
N VAL A 5 -4.65 11.13 -13.84
CA VAL A 5 -4.58 11.39 -15.29
C VAL A 5 -3.20 11.04 -15.82
N PHE A 6 -2.14 11.46 -15.12
CA PHE A 6 -0.76 11.18 -15.51
C PHE A 6 -0.49 9.68 -15.67
N PHE A 7 -0.81 8.87 -14.66
CA PHE A 7 -0.56 7.43 -14.72
C PHE A 7 -1.36 6.71 -15.81
N PHE A 8 -2.60 7.14 -16.07
CA PHE A 8 -3.39 6.56 -17.17
C PHE A 8 -2.88 6.95 -18.55
N VAL A 9 -2.44 8.21 -18.74
CA VAL A 9 -1.91 8.71 -20.02
C VAL A 9 -0.53 8.12 -20.31
N GLU A 10 0.36 8.07 -19.32
CA GLU A 10 1.72 7.55 -19.48
C GLU A 10 1.79 6.02 -19.64
N ARG A 11 0.65 5.33 -19.50
CA ARG A 11 0.53 3.89 -19.76
C ARG A 11 0.94 3.51 -21.18
N ASP A 12 0.82 4.40 -22.16
CA ASP A 12 1.27 4.16 -23.54
C ASP A 12 2.75 4.47 -23.77
N ARG A 13 3.45 4.99 -22.75
CA ARG A 13 4.89 5.26 -22.78
C ARG A 13 5.74 4.22 -22.07
N VAL A 14 5.12 3.17 -21.51
CA VAL A 14 5.82 2.07 -20.86
C VAL A 14 5.61 0.75 -21.62
N SER A 15 6.56 -0.18 -21.46
CA SER A 15 6.44 -1.52 -22.05
C SER A 15 5.25 -2.29 -21.45
N ALA A 16 4.74 -3.29 -22.19
CA ALA A 16 3.55 -4.05 -21.81
C ALA A 16 3.60 -4.60 -20.39
N LYS A 17 4.79 -5.01 -19.92
CA LYS A 17 5.02 -5.53 -18.57
C LYS A 17 4.60 -4.56 -17.46
N TRP A 18 4.71 -3.26 -17.67
CA TRP A 18 4.45 -2.22 -16.64
C TRP A 18 3.09 -1.53 -16.80
N LYS A 19 2.33 -1.83 -17.85
CA LYS A 19 1.05 -1.16 -18.10
C LYS A 19 0.02 -1.41 -16.98
N THR A 20 -0.01 -2.61 -16.42
CA THR A 20 -0.91 -2.95 -15.30
C THR A 20 -0.51 -2.19 -14.04
N SER A 21 0.79 -2.10 -13.73
CA SER A 21 1.34 -1.29 -12.63
C SER A 21 0.89 0.18 -12.69
N LEU A 22 0.99 0.81 -13.87
CA LEU A 22 0.51 2.19 -14.05
C LEU A 22 -1.02 2.30 -13.91
N THR A 23 -1.76 1.28 -14.35
CA THR A 23 -3.22 1.23 -14.17
C THR A 23 -3.59 1.19 -12.69
N VAL A 24 -2.92 0.34 -11.90
CA VAL A 24 -3.14 0.24 -10.44
C VAL A 24 -2.77 1.55 -9.74
N SER A 25 -1.65 2.18 -10.11
CA SER A 25 -1.24 3.49 -9.60
C SER A 25 -2.27 4.60 -9.91
N GLY A 26 -2.84 4.56 -11.12
CA GLY A 26 -3.95 5.43 -11.52
C GLY A 26 -5.20 5.21 -10.66
N LEU A 27 -5.58 3.94 -10.42
CA LEU A 27 -6.71 3.59 -9.56
C LEU A 27 -6.52 4.08 -8.12
N VAL A 28 -5.36 3.83 -7.51
CA VAL A 28 -5.05 4.29 -6.15
C VAL A 28 -5.23 5.79 -6.02
N THR A 29 -4.60 6.56 -6.91
CA THR A 29 -4.70 8.03 -6.87
C THR A 29 -6.10 8.55 -7.21
N GLY A 30 -6.87 7.82 -8.01
CA GLY A 30 -8.25 8.14 -8.36
C GLY A 30 -9.23 7.89 -7.21
N ILE A 31 -9.12 6.75 -6.55
CA ILE A 31 -9.90 6.40 -5.35
C ILE A 31 -9.61 7.42 -4.25
N ALA A 32 -8.33 7.69 -3.99
CA ALA A 32 -7.90 8.69 -3.02
C ALA A 32 -8.49 10.07 -3.36
N PHE A 33 -8.45 10.50 -4.64
CA PHE A 33 -9.04 11.78 -5.03
C PHE A 33 -10.51 11.90 -4.64
N TRP A 34 -11.33 10.89 -4.92
CA TRP A 34 -12.75 10.93 -4.56
C TRP A 34 -12.95 10.96 -3.04
N HIS A 35 -12.25 10.11 -2.29
CA HIS A 35 -12.35 10.11 -0.83
C HIS A 35 -11.90 11.44 -0.23
N TYR A 36 -10.82 12.06 -0.75
CA TYR A 36 -10.36 13.37 -0.30
C TYR A 36 -11.37 14.49 -0.56
N MET A 37 -12.16 14.43 -1.63
CA MET A 37 -13.24 15.39 -1.88
C MET A 37 -14.31 15.31 -0.78
N TYR A 38 -14.68 14.10 -0.34
CA TYR A 38 -15.60 13.90 0.78
C TYR A 38 -14.97 14.31 2.12
N MET A 39 -13.74 13.86 2.41
CA MET A 39 -13.03 14.18 3.65
C MET A 39 -12.84 15.69 3.82
N ARG A 40 -12.54 16.42 2.74
CA ARG A 40 -12.43 17.90 2.76
C ARG A 40 -13.73 18.56 3.19
N GLY A 41 -14.88 18.03 2.76
CA GLY A 41 -16.19 18.53 3.17
C GLY A 41 -16.47 18.29 4.65
N VAL A 42 -16.09 17.12 5.17
CA VAL A 42 -16.30 16.72 6.57
C VAL A 42 -15.37 17.43 7.55
N LEU A 43 -14.17 17.81 7.11
CA LEU A 43 -13.17 18.52 7.93
C LEU A 43 -13.71 19.83 8.54
N ILE A 44 -14.81 20.36 8.01
CA ILE A 44 -15.57 21.47 8.59
C ILE A 44 -16.46 20.91 9.70
N GLY A 45 -15.86 20.52 10.84
CA GLY A 45 -16.59 20.18 12.06
C GLY A 45 -16.08 18.94 12.79
N ASP A 46 -15.55 17.95 12.08
CA ASP A 46 -15.11 16.68 12.68
C ASP A 46 -13.92 16.06 11.96
N SER A 47 -13.24 15.11 12.62
CA SER A 47 -12.22 14.29 11.95
C SER A 47 -12.89 13.28 11.00
N PRO A 48 -12.51 13.21 9.71
CA PRO A 48 -13.11 12.29 8.75
C PRO A 48 -12.55 10.86 8.87
N THR A 49 -12.42 10.33 10.10
CA THR A 49 -11.76 9.05 10.41
C THR A 49 -12.35 7.89 9.60
N VAL A 50 -13.68 7.76 9.54
CA VAL A 50 -14.31 6.67 8.77
C VAL A 50 -13.96 6.72 7.29
N PHE A 51 -14.04 7.90 6.65
CA PHE A 51 -13.69 8.05 5.25
C PHE A 51 -12.21 7.76 4.99
N ARG A 52 -11.32 8.13 5.92
CA ARG A 52 -9.89 7.83 5.85
C ARG A 52 -9.62 6.34 5.83
N TYR A 53 -10.21 5.59 6.77
CA TYR A 53 -9.97 4.15 6.87
C TYR A 53 -10.64 3.36 5.74
N ILE A 54 -11.76 3.84 5.18
CA ILE A 54 -12.34 3.27 3.96
C ILE A 54 -11.41 3.50 2.76
N ASP A 55 -10.87 4.71 2.60
CA ASP A 55 -9.90 5.01 1.54
C ASP A 55 -8.68 4.08 1.63
N TRP A 56 -8.10 3.94 2.83
CA TRP A 56 -6.97 3.05 3.06
C TRP A 56 -7.32 1.58 2.85
N LEU A 57 -8.49 1.13 3.30
CA LEU A 57 -8.94 -0.25 3.07
C LEU A 57 -9.06 -0.59 1.58
N LEU A 58 -9.38 0.38 0.73
CA LEU A 58 -9.45 0.19 -0.72
C LEU A 58 -8.08 0.33 -1.40
N THR A 59 -7.28 1.31 -0.98
CA THR A 59 -6.03 1.68 -1.66
C THR A 59 -4.82 0.86 -1.20
N VAL A 60 -4.74 0.49 0.08
CA VAL A 60 -3.60 -0.30 0.61
C VAL A 60 -3.51 -1.68 -0.04
N PRO A 61 -4.60 -2.47 -0.18
CA PRO A 61 -4.53 -3.73 -0.93
C PRO A 61 -4.07 -3.56 -2.37
N LEU A 62 -4.45 -2.46 -3.04
CA LEU A 62 -3.97 -2.14 -4.39
C LEU A 62 -2.46 -1.84 -4.40
N LEU A 63 -1.94 -1.11 -3.40
CA LEU A 63 -0.51 -0.90 -3.23
C LEU A 63 0.24 -2.21 -2.94
N ILE A 64 -0.34 -3.13 -2.17
CA ILE A 64 0.23 -4.46 -1.96
C ILE A 64 0.17 -5.31 -3.25
N CYS A 65 -0.90 -5.21 -4.04
CA CYS A 65 -0.95 -5.82 -5.37
C CYS A 65 0.19 -5.33 -6.27
N GLU A 66 0.63 -4.08 -6.13
CA GLU A 66 1.77 -3.55 -6.89
C GLU A 66 3.06 -4.33 -6.59
N SER A 67 3.31 -4.65 -5.32
CA SER A 67 4.44 -5.51 -4.91
C SER A 67 4.37 -6.89 -5.56
N TYR A 68 3.17 -7.45 -5.65
CA TYR A 68 2.92 -8.72 -6.32
C TYR A 68 3.19 -8.61 -7.82
N LEU A 69 2.68 -7.58 -8.51
CA LEU A 69 2.86 -7.41 -9.95
C LEU A 69 4.33 -7.25 -10.33
N ILE A 70 5.12 -6.54 -9.52
CA ILE A 70 6.56 -6.36 -9.71
C ILE A 70 7.30 -7.71 -9.58
N LEU A 71 6.90 -8.53 -8.60
CA LEU A 71 7.54 -9.80 -8.27
C LEU A 71 6.86 -11.03 -8.87
N ALA A 72 5.79 -10.89 -9.66
CA ALA A 72 4.91 -11.99 -10.09
C ALA A 72 5.62 -13.10 -10.87
N ALA A 73 6.77 -12.79 -11.48
CA ALA A 73 7.62 -13.78 -12.15
C ALA A 73 8.36 -14.71 -11.17
N ALA A 74 8.37 -14.42 -9.86
CA ALA A 74 8.99 -15.23 -8.82
C ALA A 74 7.97 -16.19 -8.19
N ASN A 75 8.40 -17.44 -7.96
CA ASN A 75 7.56 -18.52 -7.40
C ASN A 75 6.95 -18.23 -6.01
N VAL A 76 7.43 -17.22 -5.29
CA VAL A 76 6.97 -16.87 -3.93
C VAL A 76 5.98 -15.70 -3.91
N ALA A 77 5.70 -15.06 -5.05
CA ALA A 77 4.92 -13.82 -5.10
C ALA A 77 3.52 -13.96 -4.47
N GLY A 78 2.84 -15.08 -4.69
CA GLY A 78 1.49 -15.31 -4.14
C GLY A 78 1.45 -15.51 -2.63
N SER A 79 2.49 -16.10 -2.04
CA SER A 79 2.61 -16.28 -0.59
C SER A 79 2.93 -14.93 0.08
N LEU A 80 3.92 -14.22 -0.46
CA LEU A 80 4.26 -12.86 -0.03
C LEU A 80 3.05 -11.92 -0.07
N PHE A 81 2.28 -11.93 -1.16
CA PHE A 81 1.06 -11.12 -1.27
C PHE A 81 0.08 -11.36 -0.11
N LYS A 82 -0.19 -12.64 0.23
CA LYS A 82 -1.12 -12.98 1.32
C LYS A 82 -0.60 -12.49 2.67
N LYS A 83 0.70 -12.66 2.93
CA LYS A 83 1.33 -12.19 4.18
C LYS A 83 1.22 -10.68 4.34
N LEU A 84 1.53 -9.94 3.27
CA LEU A 84 1.43 -8.49 3.24
C LEU A 84 -0.02 -8.01 3.34
N LEU A 85 -0.96 -8.68 2.67
CA LEU A 85 -2.38 -8.36 2.76
C LEU A 85 -2.90 -8.52 4.19
N VAL A 86 -2.62 -9.67 4.83
CA VAL A 86 -3.01 -9.92 6.22
C VAL A 86 -2.37 -8.92 7.17
N GLY A 87 -1.06 -8.67 7.02
CA GLY A 87 -0.35 -7.66 7.82
C GLY A 87 -0.97 -6.27 7.69
N SER A 88 -1.31 -5.85 6.46
CA SER A 88 -1.93 -4.56 6.19
C SER A 88 -3.34 -4.44 6.78
N LEU A 89 -4.14 -5.51 6.75
CA LEU A 89 -5.46 -5.53 7.35
C LEU A 89 -5.38 -5.42 8.87
N VAL A 90 -4.47 -6.15 9.52
CA VAL A 90 -4.23 -6.01 10.96
C VAL A 90 -3.81 -4.58 11.29
N MET A 91 -2.85 -4.03 10.53
CA MET A 91 -2.39 -2.64 10.71
C MET A 91 -3.55 -1.63 10.65
N LEU A 92 -4.42 -1.72 9.63
CA LEU A 92 -5.53 -0.80 9.43
C LEU A 92 -6.66 -0.99 10.43
N VAL A 93 -7.03 -2.24 10.76
CA VAL A 93 -8.09 -2.51 11.73
C VAL A 93 -7.72 -1.99 13.11
N PHE A 94 -6.49 -2.26 13.56
CA PHE A 94 -6.04 -1.79 14.87
C PHE A 94 -5.87 -0.27 14.91
N GLY A 95 -5.42 0.37 13.82
CA GLY A 95 -5.45 1.83 13.71
C GLY A 95 -6.87 2.38 13.87
N TYR A 96 -7.84 1.82 13.13
CA TYR A 96 -9.22 2.29 13.14
C TYR A 96 -9.86 2.16 14.52
N ILE A 97 -9.75 1.01 15.18
CA ILE A 97 -10.39 0.81 16.49
C ILE A 97 -9.75 1.67 17.58
N GLY A 98 -8.47 2.02 17.44
CA GLY A 98 -7.80 2.97 18.31
C GLY A 98 -8.33 4.40 18.14
N GLU A 99 -8.48 4.86 16.90
CA GLU A 99 -9.02 6.19 16.60
C GLU A 99 -10.53 6.32 16.83
N ALA A 100 -11.29 5.23 16.63
CA ALA A 100 -12.72 5.19 16.86
C ALA A 100 -13.10 5.07 18.36
N GLY A 101 -12.12 5.02 19.27
CA GLY A 101 -12.35 4.89 20.71
C GLY A 101 -12.89 3.53 21.16
N ILE A 102 -12.80 2.51 20.31
CA ILE A 102 -13.22 1.13 20.60
C ILE A 102 -12.18 0.41 21.47
N MET A 103 -10.89 0.74 21.26
CA MET A 103 -9.76 0.27 22.06
C MET A 103 -8.90 1.47 22.50
N ALA A 104 -8.20 1.35 23.63
CA ALA A 104 -7.24 2.35 24.05
C ALA A 104 -6.15 2.57 22.98
N ALA A 105 -5.83 3.84 22.71
CA ALA A 105 -4.98 4.26 21.60
C ALA A 105 -3.57 3.62 21.63
N TRP A 106 -2.92 3.58 22.79
CA TRP A 106 -1.55 3.05 22.91
C TRP A 106 -1.43 1.55 22.57
N PRO A 107 -2.24 0.64 23.17
CA PRO A 107 -2.26 -0.75 22.75
C PRO A 107 -2.59 -0.96 21.27
N ALA A 108 -3.59 -0.24 20.75
CA ALA A 108 -4.00 -0.34 19.34
C ALA A 108 -2.87 0.09 18.39
N PHE A 109 -2.19 1.19 18.72
CA PHE A 109 -1.02 1.69 18.00
C PHE A 109 0.12 0.68 17.97
N ILE A 110 0.47 0.08 19.12
CA ILE A 110 1.55 -0.93 19.21
C ILE A 110 1.25 -2.13 18.32
N ILE A 111 0.02 -2.64 18.32
CA ILE A 111 -0.37 -3.77 17.47
C ILE A 111 -0.27 -3.39 15.99
N GLY A 112 -0.73 -2.19 15.62
CA GLY A 112 -0.58 -1.66 14.26
C GLY A 112 0.88 -1.56 13.82
N CYS A 113 1.75 -1.01 14.67
CA CYS A 113 3.19 -0.91 14.39
C CYS A 113 3.86 -2.28 14.26
N LEU A 114 3.51 -3.27 15.10
CA LEU A 114 4.05 -4.62 14.99
C LEU A 114 3.66 -5.28 13.66
N ALA A 115 2.42 -5.09 13.21
CA ALA A 115 1.98 -5.56 11.90
C ALA A 115 2.73 -4.86 10.74
N TRP A 116 3.00 -3.55 10.87
CA TRP A 116 3.81 -2.81 9.91
C TRP A 116 5.27 -3.30 9.84
N VAL A 117 5.91 -3.48 10.99
CA VAL A 117 7.27 -4.02 11.09
C VAL A 117 7.35 -5.45 10.52
N TYR A 118 6.31 -6.27 10.75
CA TYR A 118 6.21 -7.61 10.14
C TYR A 118 6.21 -7.54 8.61
N MET A 119 5.46 -6.61 8.00
CA MET A 119 5.47 -6.43 6.55
C MET A 119 6.85 -6.02 6.03
N ILE A 120 7.53 -5.09 6.73
CA ILE A 120 8.89 -4.67 6.38
C ILE A 120 9.85 -5.86 6.43
N TYR A 121 9.74 -6.70 7.47
CA TYR A 121 10.55 -7.90 7.60
C TYR A 121 10.35 -8.86 6.41
N GLU A 122 9.10 -9.18 6.04
CA GLU A 122 8.81 -10.07 4.92
C GLU A 122 9.33 -9.53 3.57
N LEU A 123 9.34 -8.21 3.39
CA LEU A 123 9.87 -7.56 2.19
C LEU A 123 11.40 -7.51 2.14
N TRP A 124 12.07 -7.31 3.28
CA TRP A 124 13.51 -7.01 3.32
C TRP A 124 14.38 -8.22 3.67
N ALA A 125 13.89 -9.12 4.51
CA ALA A 125 14.60 -10.30 4.99
C ALA A 125 13.84 -11.61 4.73
N GLY A 126 12.55 -11.54 4.38
CA GLY A 126 11.72 -12.71 4.08
C GLY A 126 11.58 -13.02 2.59
N GLU A 127 10.40 -13.47 2.21
CA GLU A 127 10.11 -13.95 0.85
C GLU A 127 10.32 -12.88 -0.24
N GLY A 128 10.08 -11.60 0.07
CA GLY A 128 10.28 -10.50 -0.86
C GLY A 128 11.74 -10.33 -1.28
N LYS A 129 12.67 -10.52 -0.34
CA LYS A 129 14.10 -10.43 -0.64
C LYS A 129 14.58 -11.60 -1.49
N SER A 130 14.14 -12.81 -1.17
CA SER A 130 14.45 -14.01 -1.95
C SER A 130 13.92 -13.90 -3.38
N ALA A 131 12.71 -13.36 -3.57
CA ALA A 131 12.12 -13.11 -4.89
C ALA A 131 12.92 -12.07 -5.69
N CYS A 132 13.36 -11.00 -5.02
CA CYS A 132 14.07 -9.90 -5.65
C CYS A 132 15.49 -10.29 -6.12
N ASN A 133 16.19 -11.15 -5.37
CA ASN A 133 17.57 -11.55 -5.68
C ASN A 133 17.72 -12.30 -7.02
N THR A 134 16.67 -12.95 -7.52
CA THR A 134 16.66 -13.65 -8.81
C THR A 134 16.03 -12.84 -9.93
N ALA A 135 15.56 -11.62 -9.65
CA ALA A 135 14.85 -10.78 -10.59
C ALA A 135 15.79 -9.90 -11.43
N SER A 136 15.26 -9.32 -12.52
CA SER A 136 16.02 -8.41 -13.38
C SER A 136 16.39 -7.11 -12.67
N PRO A 137 17.43 -6.38 -13.11
CA PRO A 137 17.85 -5.12 -12.48
C PRO A 137 16.72 -4.08 -12.34
N ALA A 138 15.84 -3.99 -13.34
CA ALA A 138 14.68 -3.11 -13.28
C ALA A 138 13.67 -3.51 -12.18
N VAL A 139 13.45 -4.81 -11.98
CA VAL A 139 12.57 -5.31 -10.91
C VAL A 139 13.21 -5.09 -9.54
N GLN A 140 14.52 -5.31 -9.42
CA GLN A 140 15.24 -5.05 -8.18
C GLN A 140 15.18 -3.57 -7.79
N SER A 141 15.38 -2.67 -8.75
CA SER A 141 15.25 -1.23 -8.52
C SER A 141 13.83 -0.87 -8.08
N ALA A 142 12.79 -1.38 -8.76
CA ALA A 142 11.41 -1.11 -8.40
C ALA A 142 11.06 -1.63 -7.00
N HIS A 143 11.51 -2.84 -6.64
CA HIS A 143 11.33 -3.43 -5.32
C HIS A 143 11.98 -2.59 -4.22
N ASN A 144 13.23 -2.16 -4.42
CA ASN A 144 13.95 -1.35 -3.43
C ASN A 144 13.29 0.02 -3.23
N THR A 145 12.86 0.68 -4.31
CA THR A 145 12.13 1.96 -4.22
C THR A 145 10.81 1.80 -3.46
N MET A 146 10.04 0.76 -3.76
CA MET A 146 8.80 0.45 -3.06
C MET A 146 9.04 0.18 -1.57
N MET A 147 10.10 -0.56 -1.22
CA MET A 147 10.46 -0.75 0.19
C MET A 147 10.76 0.57 0.89
N TYR A 148 11.48 1.49 0.26
CA TYR A 148 11.73 2.80 0.86
C TYR A 148 10.43 3.58 1.11
N ILE A 149 9.44 3.47 0.23
CA ILE A 149 8.12 4.06 0.44
C ILE A 149 7.40 3.41 1.63
N ILE A 150 7.47 2.08 1.77
CA ILE A 150 6.84 1.37 2.89
C ILE A 150 7.53 1.66 4.23
N VAL A 151 8.85 1.86 4.23
CA VAL A 151 9.62 2.14 5.46
C VAL A 151 9.55 3.61 5.86
N PHE A 152 9.80 4.52 4.93
CA PHE A 152 9.87 5.96 5.25
C PHE A 152 8.57 6.70 4.96
N GLY A 153 7.87 6.32 3.88
CA GLY A 153 6.62 6.98 3.50
C GLY A 153 5.46 6.63 4.43
N TRP A 154 5.35 5.37 4.88
CA TRP A 154 4.27 4.94 5.78
C TRP A 154 4.54 5.24 7.26
N ALA A 155 5.70 5.80 7.58
CA ALA A 155 6.03 6.24 8.93
C ALA A 155 5.38 7.59 9.30
N ILE A 156 4.76 8.27 8.33
CA ILE A 156 4.10 9.58 8.44
C ILE A 156 2.63 9.38 8.82
#